data_AF-A0A6G6K2H0-F1
#
_entry.id   AF-A0A6G6K2H0-F1
#
_cell.length_a   1.000
_cell.length_b   1.000
_cell.length_c   1.000
_cell.angle_alpha   90.00
_cell.angle_beta   90.00
_cell.angle_gamma   90.00
#
_symmetry.space_group_name_H-M   'P 1'
#
loop_
_entity.id
_entity.type
_entity.pdbx_description
1 polymer ?
#
loop_
_entity_poly.entity_id
_entity_poly.type
_entity_poly.pdbx_seq_one_letter_code
_entity_poly.pdbx_strand_id
1 'polypeptide(L)'
;MHSYLYRVAAFLKPWCSEDESFQLLKQATANCGRRVPDREIWQAVRNSKNDWKPGHTGNLSLPKLTPLEIELASWPRRDYEAIERIAADGFSRADLWEHSPVRLEDETTDAESMIEALFPGDPLICVGRKVHAARTAHRSTFRGRFGALSYVVPSAMSKPIGKTQDGQDSARSLQNCGPRQWHVLECDFKQEGEIGRILETHSLTVQDLCAAVLWHLAHERPMVCAVHSGGKSIHGWYPAHGVTEARTRAFHRLAVSLGCDPITHNPVQWVRLPGGTRYPSKVRQSVQYFNPAALPDSG
;
A
#
# COMPACT_ATOMS: atom_id res chain seq x y z
N MET A 1 2.81 -6.04 -14.52
CA MET A 1 2.23 -7.00 -15.49
C MET A 1 0.71 -7.01 -15.46
N HIS A 2 0.05 -7.12 -14.29
CA HIS A 2 -1.42 -7.08 -14.20
C HIS A 2 -2.04 -5.82 -14.84
N SER A 3 -1.46 -4.64 -14.60
CA SER A 3 -1.87 -3.39 -15.28
C SER A 3 -1.59 -3.36 -16.79
N TYR A 4 -0.60 -4.12 -17.28
CA TYR A 4 -0.33 -4.22 -18.72
C TYR A 4 -1.39 -5.07 -19.40
N LEU A 5 -1.65 -6.27 -18.85
CA LEU A 5 -2.70 -7.18 -19.32
C LEU A 5 -4.06 -6.47 -19.36
N TYR A 6 -4.43 -5.75 -18.30
CA TYR A 6 -5.71 -5.03 -18.25
C TYR A 6 -5.82 -3.93 -19.30
N ARG A 7 -4.77 -3.14 -19.52
CA ARG A 7 -4.76 -2.05 -20.51
C ARG A 7 -4.84 -2.59 -21.94
N VAL A 8 -4.06 -3.62 -22.25
CA VAL A 8 -4.08 -4.25 -23.58
C VAL A 8 -5.41 -4.97 -23.81
N ALA A 9 -5.95 -5.67 -22.80
CA ALA A 9 -7.30 -6.24 -22.87
C ALA A 9 -8.38 -5.18 -23.16
N ALA A 10 -8.34 -4.04 -22.45
CA ALA A 10 -9.28 -2.94 -22.68
C ALA A 10 -9.14 -2.37 -24.10
N PHE A 11 -7.92 -2.30 -24.63
CA PHE A 11 -7.66 -1.86 -26.01
C PHE A 11 -8.17 -2.86 -27.05
N LEU A 12 -8.05 -4.17 -26.82
CA LEU A 12 -8.47 -5.23 -27.75
C LEU A 12 -9.98 -5.47 -27.77
N LYS A 13 -10.69 -5.19 -26.68
CA LYS A 13 -12.12 -5.45 -26.50
C LYS A 13 -13.04 -4.96 -27.63
N PRO A 14 -12.80 -3.80 -28.27
CA PRO A 14 -13.58 -3.35 -29.43
C PRO A 14 -13.35 -4.17 -30.72
N TRP A 15 -12.20 -4.83 -30.84
CA TRP A 15 -11.70 -5.40 -32.10
C TRP A 15 -11.70 -6.93 -32.11
N CYS A 16 -11.69 -7.56 -30.93
CA CYS A 16 -11.50 -8.99 -30.76
C CYS A 16 -12.53 -9.55 -29.77
N SER A 17 -12.93 -10.81 -29.98
CA SER A 17 -13.65 -11.59 -28.97
C SER A 17 -12.79 -11.79 -27.72
N GLU A 18 -13.43 -12.24 -26.61
CA GLU A 18 -12.69 -12.52 -25.39
C GLU A 18 -11.66 -13.65 -25.58
N ASP A 19 -11.99 -14.68 -26.36
CA ASP A 19 -11.09 -15.79 -26.69
C ASP A 19 -9.89 -15.34 -27.53
N GLU A 20 -10.11 -14.52 -28.56
CA GLU A 20 -9.03 -13.96 -29.38
C GLU A 20 -8.12 -13.04 -28.55
N SER A 21 -8.72 -12.19 -27.70
CA SER A 21 -7.97 -11.34 -26.77
C SER A 21 -7.11 -12.16 -25.81
N PHE A 22 -7.65 -13.28 -25.30
CA PHE A 22 -6.92 -14.20 -24.46
C PHE A 22 -5.72 -14.82 -25.19
N GLN A 23 -5.90 -15.31 -26.42
CA GLN A 23 -4.80 -15.91 -27.19
C GLN A 23 -3.71 -14.89 -27.52
N LEU A 24 -4.07 -13.68 -27.93
CA LEU A 24 -3.12 -12.60 -28.22
C LEU A 24 -2.31 -12.22 -26.98
N LEU A 25 -2.96 -12.06 -25.82
CA LEU A 25 -2.28 -11.75 -24.57
C LEU A 25 -1.41 -12.91 -24.07
N LYS A 26 -1.84 -14.15 -24.26
CA LYS A 26 -1.08 -15.36 -23.91
C LYS A 26 0.20 -15.46 -24.73
N GLN A 27 0.12 -15.20 -26.04
CA GLN A 27 1.30 -15.15 -26.90
C GLN A 27 2.22 -13.98 -26.53
N ALA A 28 1.67 -12.78 -26.34
CA ALA A 28 2.45 -11.58 -26.01
C ALA A 28 3.15 -11.68 -24.65
N THR A 29 2.64 -12.50 -23.73
CA THR A 29 3.23 -12.69 -22.40
C THR A 29 4.04 -13.98 -22.23
N ALA A 30 4.16 -14.81 -23.27
CA ALA A 30 4.92 -16.06 -23.21
C ALA A 30 6.40 -15.86 -22.81
N ASN A 31 7.00 -14.76 -23.26
CA ASN A 31 8.43 -14.46 -23.05
C ASN A 31 8.67 -13.24 -22.15
N CYS A 32 7.69 -12.84 -21.33
CA CYS A 32 7.77 -11.61 -20.53
C CYS A 32 8.63 -11.71 -19.24
N GLY A 33 9.51 -12.72 -19.15
CA GLY A 33 10.39 -12.93 -17.99
C GLY A 33 9.72 -13.52 -16.74
N ARG A 34 8.41 -13.80 -16.78
CA ARG A 34 7.71 -14.61 -15.76
C ARG A 34 6.62 -15.47 -16.40
N ARG A 35 6.23 -16.54 -15.71
CA ARG A 35 5.02 -17.30 -16.06
C ARG A 35 3.77 -16.50 -15.70
N VAL A 36 2.90 -16.25 -16.68
CA VAL A 36 1.58 -15.63 -16.49
C VAL A 36 0.52 -16.74 -16.56
N PRO A 37 -0.21 -17.04 -15.47
CA PRO A 37 -1.25 -18.05 -15.49
C PRO A 37 -2.45 -17.65 -16.36
N ASP A 38 -3.04 -18.59 -17.08
CA ASP A 38 -4.22 -18.37 -17.94
C ASP A 38 -5.38 -17.66 -17.20
N ARG A 39 -5.59 -17.99 -15.92
CA ARG A 39 -6.57 -17.32 -15.07
C ARG A 39 -6.33 -15.81 -14.96
N GLU A 40 -5.07 -15.38 -14.86
CA GLU A 40 -4.72 -13.96 -14.74
C GLU A 40 -5.04 -13.21 -16.04
N ILE A 41 -4.82 -13.85 -17.19
CA ILE A 41 -5.14 -13.29 -18.51
C ILE A 41 -6.65 -13.20 -18.70
N TRP A 42 -7.39 -14.28 -18.41
CA TRP A 42 -8.85 -14.30 -18.48
C TRP A 42 -9.50 -13.25 -17.58
N GLN A 43 -8.96 -13.07 -16.37
CA GLN A 43 -9.46 -12.04 -15.46
C GLN A 43 -9.20 -10.64 -16.00
N ALA A 44 -8.05 -10.38 -16.64
CA ALA A 44 -7.79 -9.12 -17.30
C ALA A 44 -8.74 -8.87 -18.50
N VAL A 45 -8.99 -9.88 -19.33
CA VAL A 45 -9.93 -9.79 -20.47
C VAL A 45 -11.34 -9.47 -19.99
N ARG A 46 -11.88 -10.27 -19.06
CA ARG A 46 -13.26 -10.13 -18.56
C ARG A 46 -13.46 -8.82 -17.81
N ASN A 47 -12.51 -8.43 -16.98
CA ASN A 47 -12.65 -7.26 -16.11
C ASN A 47 -12.30 -5.94 -16.83
N SER A 48 -11.64 -6.00 -17.99
CA SER A 48 -11.38 -4.81 -18.79
C SER A 48 -12.69 -4.13 -19.23
N LYS A 49 -12.76 -2.81 -19.14
CA LYS A 49 -13.92 -2.01 -19.56
C LYS A 49 -13.54 -1.14 -20.74
N ASN A 50 -14.22 -1.33 -21.87
CA ASN A 50 -14.16 -0.45 -23.02
C ASN A 50 -15.44 -0.65 -23.86
N ASP A 51 -16.31 0.35 -23.84
CA ASP A 51 -17.62 0.29 -24.53
C ASP A 51 -17.54 0.88 -25.95
N TRP A 52 -16.35 1.34 -26.37
CA TRP A 52 -16.11 1.86 -27.71
C TRP A 52 -16.17 0.72 -28.74
N LYS A 53 -16.78 0.96 -29.91
CA LYS A 53 -16.88 -0.01 -31.01
C LYS A 53 -16.36 0.59 -32.32
N PRO A 54 -15.62 -0.16 -33.16
CA PRO A 54 -15.17 0.30 -34.46
C PRO A 54 -16.37 0.63 -35.35
N GLY A 55 -16.35 1.80 -36.01
CA GLY A 55 -17.40 2.21 -36.96
C GLY A 55 -18.57 3.01 -36.37
N HIS A 56 -18.59 3.29 -35.06
CA HIS A 56 -19.48 4.31 -34.50
C HIS A 56 -18.84 5.70 -34.62
N THR A 57 -19.31 6.52 -35.56
CA THR A 57 -19.09 7.99 -35.59
C THR A 57 -20.07 8.73 -34.67
N GLY A 58 -20.56 8.07 -33.63
CA GLY A 58 -21.28 8.74 -32.54
C GLY A 58 -20.25 9.40 -31.64
N ASN A 59 -20.31 10.73 -31.51
CA ASN A 59 -19.59 11.48 -30.48
C ASN A 59 -19.92 10.88 -29.10
N LEU A 60 -19.12 9.93 -28.64
CA LEU A 60 -19.01 9.61 -27.23
C LEU A 60 -18.34 10.80 -26.58
N SER A 61 -19.14 11.78 -26.19
CA SER A 61 -18.74 12.81 -25.24
C SER A 61 -18.55 12.14 -23.88
N LEU A 62 -17.47 11.36 -23.73
CA LEU A 62 -16.82 11.28 -22.43
C LEU A 62 -16.62 12.74 -21.99
N PRO A 63 -16.99 13.15 -20.76
CA PRO A 63 -16.66 14.49 -20.30
C PRO A 63 -15.16 14.67 -20.57
N LYS A 64 -14.81 15.64 -21.42
CA LYS A 64 -13.43 15.97 -21.72
C LYS A 64 -12.86 16.51 -20.42
N LEU A 65 -12.33 15.61 -19.59
CA LEU A 65 -11.53 15.99 -18.45
C LEU A 65 -10.44 16.92 -19.01
N THR A 66 -10.38 18.11 -18.44
CA THR A 66 -9.30 19.05 -18.70
C THR A 66 -7.96 18.37 -18.43
N PRO A 67 -6.86 18.82 -19.05
CA PRO A 67 -5.52 18.33 -18.71
C PRO A 67 -5.24 18.35 -17.20
N LEU A 68 -5.73 19.37 -16.50
CA LEU A 68 -5.66 19.49 -15.05
C LEU A 68 -6.42 18.38 -14.32
N GLU A 69 -7.62 18.03 -14.78
CA GLU A 69 -8.40 16.93 -14.19
C GLU A 69 -7.77 15.55 -14.43
N ILE A 70 -7.12 15.34 -15.58
CA ILE A 70 -6.36 14.11 -15.88
C ILE A 70 -5.10 14.02 -15.00
N GLU A 71 -4.41 15.14 -14.82
CA GLU A 71 -3.23 15.24 -13.95
C GLU A 71 -3.59 15.05 -12.46
N LEU A 72 -4.75 15.56 -12.02
CA LEU A 72 -5.28 15.31 -10.69
C LEU A 72 -5.82 13.88 -10.53
N ALA A 73 -6.26 13.22 -11.62
CA ALA A 73 -6.70 11.83 -11.60
C ALA A 73 -5.53 10.85 -11.45
N SER A 74 -4.39 11.14 -12.08
CA SER A 74 -3.18 10.31 -11.99
C SER A 74 -2.33 10.66 -10.76
N TRP A 75 -1.55 9.69 -10.28
CA TRP A 75 -0.58 9.96 -9.22
C TRP A 75 0.56 10.83 -9.75
N PRO A 76 1.10 11.78 -8.95
CA PRO A 76 2.15 12.66 -9.40
C PRO A 76 3.43 11.88 -9.74
N ARG A 77 4.27 12.48 -10.58
CA ARG A 77 5.63 11.98 -10.78
C ARG A 77 6.47 12.24 -9.53
N ARG A 78 7.56 11.49 -9.40
CA ARG A 78 8.55 11.74 -8.35
C ARG A 78 9.19 13.10 -8.56
N ASP A 79 9.28 13.86 -7.47
CA ASP A 79 10.03 15.10 -7.38
C ASP A 79 11.41 14.76 -6.83
N TYR A 80 12.37 14.53 -7.74
CA TYR A 80 13.72 14.13 -7.36
C TYR A 80 14.48 15.25 -6.64
N GLU A 81 14.20 16.51 -6.94
CA GLU A 81 14.81 17.65 -6.25
C GLU A 81 14.33 17.73 -4.80
N ALA A 82 13.03 17.50 -4.55
CA ALA A 82 12.51 17.41 -3.19
C ALA A 82 13.08 16.20 -2.42
N ILE A 83 13.19 15.05 -3.07
CA ILE A 83 13.79 13.85 -2.46
C ILE A 83 15.27 14.09 -2.13
N GLU A 84 16.02 14.74 -3.02
CA GLU A 84 17.44 15.06 -2.78
C GLU A 84 17.62 16.09 -1.66
N ARG A 85 16.73 17.09 -1.55
CA ARG A 85 16.74 18.01 -0.40
C ARG A 85 16.52 17.27 0.92
N ILE A 86 15.55 16.36 0.99
CA ILE A 86 15.31 15.54 2.18
C ILE A 86 16.51 14.63 2.48
N ALA A 87 17.17 14.08 1.45
CA ALA A 87 18.37 13.28 1.61
C ALA A 87 19.55 14.12 2.16
N ALA A 88 19.68 15.37 1.70
CA ALA A 88 20.73 16.29 2.13
C ALA A 88 20.65 16.68 3.61
N ASP A 89 19.45 16.64 4.21
CA ASP A 89 19.25 16.87 5.65
C ASP A 89 19.93 15.80 6.52
N GLY A 90 20.27 14.64 5.94
CA GLY A 90 21.06 13.59 6.59
C GLY A 90 20.30 12.75 7.62
N PHE A 91 18.97 12.91 7.74
CA PHE A 91 18.16 12.12 8.66
C PHE A 91 18.18 10.64 8.26
N SER A 92 18.59 9.78 9.19
CA SER A 92 18.80 8.35 8.95
C SER A 92 17.74 7.48 9.61
N ARG A 93 17.82 6.18 9.33
CA ARG A 93 17.01 5.18 10.04
C ARG A 93 17.35 5.10 11.53
N ALA A 94 18.59 5.39 11.91
CA ALA A 94 19.00 5.45 13.31
C ALA A 94 18.38 6.66 14.00
N ASP A 95 18.36 7.81 13.33
CA ASP A 95 17.71 9.02 13.86
C ASP A 95 16.22 8.79 14.07
N LEU A 96 15.54 8.12 13.14
CA LEU A 96 14.13 7.75 13.31
C LEU A 96 13.86 6.97 14.60
N TRP A 97 14.78 6.07 14.95
CA TRP A 97 14.70 5.28 16.17
C TRP A 97 14.97 6.11 17.43
N GLU A 98 15.99 6.96 17.41
CA GLU A 98 16.32 7.87 18.51
C GLU A 98 15.21 8.91 18.77
N HIS A 99 14.49 9.32 17.73
CA HIS A 99 13.37 10.26 17.84
C HIS A 99 12.08 9.62 18.35
N SER A 100 12.05 8.29 18.56
CA SER A 100 10.89 7.61 19.14
C SER A 100 10.60 8.15 20.56
N PRO A 101 9.41 8.71 20.83
CA PRO A 101 9.05 9.23 22.15
C PRO A 101 9.10 8.20 23.29
N VAL A 102 9.03 6.92 22.96
CA VAL A 102 9.19 5.82 23.90
C VAL A 102 10.34 4.92 23.50
N ARG A 103 10.95 4.28 24.50
CA ARG A 103 11.97 3.27 24.26
C ARG A 103 11.34 2.06 23.60
N LEU A 104 11.90 1.65 22.46
CA LEU A 104 11.43 0.52 21.68
C LEU A 104 12.04 -0.77 22.25
N GLU A 105 11.40 -1.28 23.29
CA GLU A 105 11.74 -2.56 23.93
C GLU A 105 10.89 -3.69 23.33
N ASP A 106 11.35 -4.93 23.47
CA ASP A 106 10.68 -6.06 22.82
C ASP A 106 9.26 -6.27 23.32
N GLU A 107 9.00 -5.99 24.60
CA GLU A 107 7.71 -6.11 25.28
C GLU A 107 6.72 -5.00 24.91
N THR A 108 7.21 -3.83 24.50
CA THR A 108 6.35 -2.70 24.10
C THR A 108 6.09 -2.65 22.60
N THR A 109 6.93 -3.35 21.83
CA THR A 109 6.89 -3.39 20.37
C THR A 109 6.66 -4.80 19.81
N ASP A 110 6.23 -5.73 20.66
CA ASP A 110 5.73 -7.01 20.19
C ASP A 110 4.40 -6.82 19.43
N ALA A 111 4.07 -7.83 18.63
CA ALA A 111 2.91 -7.75 17.76
C ALA A 111 1.57 -7.63 18.49
N GLU A 112 1.44 -8.23 19.69
CA GLU A 112 0.21 -8.15 20.48
C GLU A 112 0.04 -6.74 21.03
N SER A 113 1.07 -6.20 21.68
CA SER A 113 1.06 -4.84 22.26
C SER A 113 0.78 -3.77 21.18
N MET A 114 1.44 -3.87 20.03
CA MET A 114 1.22 -2.93 18.93
C MET A 114 -0.18 -3.02 18.33
N ILE A 115 -0.72 -4.23 18.15
CA ILE A 115 -2.08 -4.40 17.60
C ILE A 115 -3.13 -3.96 18.62
N GLU A 116 -2.91 -4.17 19.91
CA GLU A 116 -3.79 -3.66 20.96
C GLU A 116 -3.81 -2.13 21.00
N ALA A 117 -2.66 -1.48 20.88
CA ALA A 117 -2.57 -0.02 20.82
C ALA A 117 -3.25 0.54 19.56
N LEU A 118 -2.96 -0.02 18.38
CA LEU A 118 -3.47 0.48 17.09
C LEU A 118 -4.95 0.15 16.85
N PHE A 119 -5.47 -0.90 17.48
CA PHE A 119 -6.84 -1.38 17.31
C PHE A 119 -7.47 -1.67 18.68
N PRO A 120 -7.75 -0.63 19.48
CA PRO A 120 -8.25 -0.78 20.84
C PRO A 120 -9.62 -1.49 20.88
N GLY A 121 -9.91 -2.15 22.01
CA GLY A 121 -11.13 -2.95 22.19
C GLY A 121 -11.02 -4.34 21.56
N ASP A 122 -12.10 -4.82 20.92
CA ASP A 122 -12.11 -6.10 20.19
C ASP A 122 -12.70 -5.98 18.78
N PRO A 123 -12.14 -5.12 17.91
CA PRO A 123 -12.67 -4.92 16.57
C PRO A 123 -12.45 -6.15 15.69
N LEU A 124 -13.23 -6.26 14.61
CA LEU A 124 -12.89 -7.18 13.53
C LEU A 124 -11.64 -6.66 12.83
N ILE A 125 -10.59 -7.48 12.79
CA ILE A 125 -9.35 -7.16 12.07
C ILE A 125 -9.12 -8.20 10.98
N CYS A 126 -8.60 -7.74 9.84
CA CYS A 126 -8.15 -8.64 8.77
C CYS A 126 -6.65 -8.80 8.84
N VAL A 127 -6.19 -10.03 9.03
CA VAL A 127 -4.77 -10.37 9.13
C VAL A 127 -4.42 -11.57 8.25
N GLY A 128 -3.14 -11.74 7.96
CA GLY A 128 -2.69 -12.87 7.16
C GLY A 128 -1.21 -13.19 7.34
N ARG A 129 -0.88 -14.48 7.33
CA ARG A 129 0.52 -14.95 7.25
C ARG A 129 1.07 -14.83 5.83
N LYS A 130 0.21 -14.99 4.82
CA LYS A 130 0.53 -14.89 3.38
C LYS A 130 -0.50 -14.00 2.72
N VAL A 131 -0.16 -13.46 1.55
CA VAL A 131 -1.05 -12.57 0.78
C VAL A 131 -2.43 -13.18 0.46
N HIS A 132 -2.50 -14.50 0.28
CA HIS A 132 -3.72 -15.28 -0.02
C HIS A 132 -4.31 -16.00 1.21
N ALA A 133 -3.76 -15.79 2.41
CA ALA A 133 -4.21 -16.41 3.65
C ALA A 133 -4.86 -15.35 4.55
N ALA A 134 -5.78 -14.57 3.99
CA ALA A 134 -6.52 -13.53 4.69
C ALA A 134 -7.57 -14.17 5.61
N ARG A 135 -7.67 -13.69 6.85
CA ARG A 135 -8.75 -14.03 7.77
C ARG A 135 -9.19 -12.78 8.51
N THR A 136 -10.51 -12.60 8.58
CA THR A 136 -11.13 -11.52 9.35
C THR A 136 -11.93 -12.12 10.49
N ALA A 137 -11.62 -11.70 11.71
CA ALA A 137 -12.30 -12.09 12.93
C ALA A 137 -12.04 -11.04 14.02
N HIS A 138 -12.70 -11.17 15.16
CA HIS A 138 -12.41 -10.33 16.33
C HIS A 138 -10.93 -10.44 16.72
N ARG A 139 -10.31 -9.33 17.11
CA ARG A 139 -8.90 -9.26 17.54
C ARG A 139 -8.58 -10.37 18.56
N SER A 140 -9.46 -10.58 19.53
CA SER A 140 -9.36 -11.62 20.56
C SER A 140 -9.19 -13.04 20.02
N THR A 141 -9.72 -13.33 18.82
CA THR A 141 -9.56 -14.63 18.14
C THR A 141 -8.11 -14.92 17.73
N PHE A 142 -7.29 -13.89 17.58
CA PHE A 142 -5.90 -13.98 17.15
C PHE A 142 -4.90 -13.83 18.29
N ARG A 143 -5.35 -13.60 19.52
CA ARG A 143 -4.49 -13.39 20.68
C ARG A 143 -3.44 -14.50 20.82
N GLY A 144 -2.19 -14.09 21.05
CA GLY A 144 -1.02 -14.97 21.14
C GLY A 144 -0.52 -15.48 19.78
N ARG A 145 -1.02 -14.94 18.66
CA ARG A 145 -0.64 -15.36 17.30
C ARG A 145 -0.19 -14.21 16.40
N PHE A 146 -0.29 -12.96 16.83
CA PHE A 146 0.08 -11.81 15.97
C PHE A 146 1.55 -11.85 15.56
N GLY A 147 2.44 -12.29 16.45
CA GLY A 147 3.87 -12.41 16.15
C GLY A 147 4.20 -13.32 14.97
N ALA A 148 3.32 -14.30 14.66
CA ALA A 148 3.50 -15.24 13.56
C ALA A 148 2.87 -14.77 12.22
N LEU A 149 2.18 -13.63 12.23
CA LEU A 149 1.48 -13.07 11.08
C LEU A 149 2.35 -12.02 10.38
N SER A 150 2.13 -11.82 9.08
CA SER A 150 2.98 -10.96 8.25
C SER A 150 2.29 -9.70 7.77
N TYR A 151 0.95 -9.70 7.75
CA TYR A 151 0.14 -8.66 7.14
C TYR A 151 -1.09 -8.35 7.98
N VAL A 152 -1.50 -7.09 7.92
CA VAL A 152 -2.73 -6.56 8.51
C VAL A 152 -3.36 -5.57 7.52
N VAL A 153 -4.69 -5.46 7.53
CA VAL A 153 -5.39 -4.34 6.88
C VAL A 153 -5.37 -3.17 7.87
N PRO A 154 -4.99 -1.95 7.44
CA PRO A 154 -4.76 -0.82 8.35
C PRO A 154 -6.06 -0.19 8.89
N SER A 155 -7.17 -0.93 8.89
CA SER A 155 -8.47 -0.46 9.37
C SER A 155 -9.29 -1.66 9.82
N ALA A 156 -10.09 -1.46 10.86
CA ALA A 156 -11.08 -2.42 11.30
C ALA A 156 -12.06 -2.76 10.16
N MET A 157 -12.45 -4.02 10.10
CA MET A 157 -13.40 -4.53 9.14
C MET A 157 -14.82 -4.31 9.65
N SER A 158 -15.76 -4.01 8.75
CA SER A 158 -17.17 -3.84 9.11
C SER A 158 -17.92 -5.16 9.25
N LYS A 159 -17.40 -6.24 8.64
CA LYS A 159 -17.95 -7.60 8.73
C LYS A 159 -16.91 -8.66 8.36
N PRO A 160 -17.09 -9.94 8.74
CA PRO A 160 -16.10 -11.00 8.48
C PRO A 160 -15.82 -11.26 6.99
N ILE A 161 -16.84 -11.18 6.14
CA ILE A 161 -16.75 -11.48 4.71
C ILE A 161 -17.46 -10.40 3.90
N GLY A 162 -16.82 -9.97 2.81
CA GLY A 162 -17.42 -9.16 1.76
C GLY A 162 -17.28 -9.83 0.40
N LYS A 163 -17.86 -9.22 -0.62
CA LYS A 163 -17.72 -9.66 -2.01
C LYS A 163 -16.59 -8.90 -2.69
N THR A 164 -15.87 -9.56 -3.59
CA THR A 164 -14.96 -8.92 -4.55
C THR A 164 -15.74 -8.30 -5.71
N GLN A 165 -15.06 -7.56 -6.59
CA GLN A 165 -15.68 -7.05 -7.82
C GLN A 165 -16.24 -8.17 -8.71
N ASP A 166 -15.66 -9.38 -8.62
CA ASP A 166 -16.08 -10.57 -9.36
C ASP A 166 -17.16 -11.39 -8.61
N GLY A 167 -17.76 -10.83 -7.55
CA GLY A 167 -18.83 -11.47 -6.77
C GLY A 167 -18.38 -12.62 -5.86
N GLN A 168 -17.08 -12.85 -5.71
CA GLN A 168 -16.54 -13.92 -4.86
C GLN A 168 -16.45 -13.48 -3.40
N ASP A 169 -16.64 -14.43 -2.47
CA ASP A 169 -16.43 -14.16 -1.06
C ASP A 169 -14.95 -13.91 -0.73
N SER A 170 -14.70 -12.91 0.10
CA SER A 170 -13.37 -12.54 0.56
C SER A 170 -13.42 -11.99 1.97
N ALA A 171 -12.50 -12.46 2.82
CA ALA A 171 -12.24 -11.85 4.13
C ALA A 171 -11.66 -10.43 4.00
N ARG A 172 -11.09 -10.08 2.85
CA ARG A 172 -10.47 -8.80 2.57
C ARG A 172 -11.04 -8.20 1.28
N SER A 173 -12.04 -7.34 1.38
CA SER A 173 -12.60 -6.60 0.26
C SER A 173 -13.06 -5.21 0.70
N LEU A 174 -13.20 -4.29 -0.25
CA LEU A 174 -13.71 -2.95 0.04
C LEU A 174 -15.13 -3.00 0.65
N GLN A 175 -15.92 -4.02 0.32
CA GLN A 175 -17.29 -4.17 0.80
C GLN A 175 -17.37 -4.58 2.27
N ASN A 176 -16.30 -5.12 2.86
CA ASN A 176 -16.23 -5.43 4.28
C ASN A 176 -15.15 -4.63 5.04
N CYS A 177 -14.56 -3.63 4.40
CA CYS A 177 -13.69 -2.67 5.09
C CYS A 177 -14.56 -1.67 5.87
N GLY A 178 -14.14 -1.33 7.08
CA GLY A 178 -14.71 -0.19 7.81
C GLY A 178 -14.15 1.14 7.31
N PRO A 179 -14.51 2.26 7.97
CA PRO A 179 -13.88 3.56 7.74
C PRO A 179 -12.37 3.48 7.94
N ARG A 180 -11.62 4.29 7.20
CA ARG A 180 -10.16 4.32 7.30
C ARG A 180 -9.73 4.82 8.67
N GLN A 181 -9.01 3.97 9.40
CA GLN A 181 -8.46 4.30 10.72
C GLN A 181 -7.01 4.76 10.61
N TRP A 182 -6.22 4.03 9.82
CA TRP A 182 -4.81 4.32 9.58
C TRP A 182 -4.56 4.52 8.09
N HIS A 183 -3.78 5.55 7.78
CA HIS A 183 -3.20 5.74 6.46
C HIS A 183 -1.75 5.31 6.53
N VAL A 184 -1.39 4.27 5.78
CA VAL A 184 -0.04 3.73 5.78
C VAL A 184 0.65 4.12 4.50
N LEU A 185 1.87 4.63 4.62
CA LEU A 185 2.74 4.97 3.50
C LEU A 185 3.89 3.97 3.47
N GLU A 186 4.07 3.30 2.34
CA GLU A 186 5.22 2.42 2.10
C GLU A 186 6.26 3.15 1.25
N CYS A 187 7.43 3.42 1.82
CA CYS A 187 8.60 3.84 1.04
C CYS A 187 9.37 2.57 0.61
N ASP A 188 9.41 2.31 -0.70
CA ASP A 188 10.17 1.20 -1.29
C ASP A 188 11.04 1.73 -2.45
N PHE A 189 12.09 2.46 -2.07
CA PHE A 189 13.05 2.96 -3.04
C PHE A 189 13.88 1.82 -3.64
N LYS A 190 14.11 1.92 -4.95
CA LYS A 190 15.08 1.08 -5.65
C LYS A 190 16.39 1.85 -5.77
N GLN A 191 17.49 1.17 -5.48
CA GLN A 191 18.84 1.72 -5.63
C GLN A 191 19.25 1.66 -7.11
N GLU A 192 18.61 2.50 -7.93
CA GLU A 192 18.86 2.62 -9.36
C GLU A 192 18.48 4.03 -9.84
N GLY A 193 19.04 4.47 -10.97
CA GLY A 193 18.76 5.78 -11.57
C GLY A 193 19.05 6.95 -10.62
N GLU A 194 18.20 7.99 -10.65
CA GLU A 194 18.34 9.18 -9.80
C GLU A 194 18.38 8.84 -8.30
N ILE A 195 17.61 7.84 -7.86
CA ILE A 195 17.65 7.42 -6.45
C ILE A 195 19.01 6.82 -6.11
N GLY A 196 19.58 5.98 -6.98
CA GLY A 196 20.94 5.47 -6.80
C GLY A 196 21.97 6.59 -6.66
N ARG A 197 21.90 7.60 -7.54
CA ARG A 197 22.76 8.79 -7.48
C ARG A 197 22.61 9.56 -6.17
N ILE A 198 21.37 9.83 -5.73
CA ILE A 198 21.09 10.55 -4.48
C ILE A 198 21.67 9.79 -3.28
N LEU A 199 21.44 8.47 -3.22
CA LEU A 199 21.96 7.62 -2.15
C LEU A 199 23.49 7.65 -2.09
N GLU A 200 24.18 7.55 -3.23
CA GLU A 200 25.64 7.64 -3.29
C GLU A 200 26.15 9.03 -2.90
N THR A 201 25.53 10.09 -3.43
CA THR A 201 25.90 11.50 -3.17
C THR A 201 25.86 11.83 -1.69
N HIS A 202 24.82 11.35 -0.99
CA HIS A 202 24.61 11.63 0.43
C HIS A 202 25.08 10.48 1.35
N SER A 203 25.73 9.45 0.80
CA SER A 203 26.19 8.27 1.55
C SER A 203 25.09 7.61 2.40
N LEU A 204 23.87 7.52 1.85
CA LEU A 204 22.69 6.96 2.51
C LEU A 204 22.38 5.55 2.03
N THR A 205 21.78 4.73 2.90
CA THR A 205 21.11 3.50 2.45
C THR A 205 19.69 3.79 1.98
N VAL A 206 19.10 2.86 1.22
CA VAL A 206 17.66 2.90 0.86
C VAL A 206 16.78 3.10 2.09
N GLN A 207 17.13 2.47 3.21
CA GLN A 207 16.31 2.56 4.43
C GLN A 207 16.46 3.91 5.13
N ASP A 208 17.62 4.55 5.03
CA ASP A 208 17.81 5.92 5.55
C ASP A 208 16.95 6.90 4.77
N LEU A 209 16.93 6.80 3.44
CA LEU A 209 16.06 7.64 2.62
C LEU A 209 14.57 7.36 2.90
N CYS A 210 14.17 6.10 3.08
CA CYS A 210 12.81 5.77 3.52
C CYS A 210 12.47 6.43 4.87
N ALA A 211 13.38 6.38 5.83
CA ALA A 211 13.18 6.98 7.15
C ALA A 211 13.09 8.51 7.06
N ALA A 212 13.98 9.15 6.31
CA ALA A 212 13.98 10.59 6.07
C ALA A 212 12.67 11.08 5.45
N VAL A 213 12.17 10.40 4.42
CA VAL A 213 10.91 10.78 3.75
C VAL A 213 9.71 10.60 4.68
N LEU A 214 9.62 9.50 5.42
CA LEU A 214 8.54 9.31 6.38
C LEU A 214 8.60 10.33 7.52
N TRP A 215 9.80 10.66 8.02
CA TRP A 215 9.98 11.68 9.03
C TRP A 215 9.62 13.08 8.51
N HIS A 216 10.02 13.41 7.29
CA HIS A 216 9.63 14.66 6.65
C HIS A 216 8.09 14.78 6.58
N LEU A 217 7.41 13.72 6.14
CA LEU A 217 5.95 13.66 6.08
C LEU A 217 5.28 13.71 7.47
N ALA A 218 5.98 13.36 8.55
CA ALA A 218 5.48 13.45 9.91
C ALA A 218 5.22 14.89 10.37
N HIS A 219 5.84 15.89 9.72
CA HIS A 219 5.57 17.31 9.97
C HIS A 219 4.19 17.75 9.46
N GLU A 220 3.70 17.14 8.38
CA GLU A 220 2.36 17.39 7.83
C GLU A 220 1.27 16.65 8.61
N ARG A 221 1.60 15.44 9.09
CA ARG A 221 0.71 14.64 9.91
C ARG A 221 1.54 13.79 10.88
N PRO A 222 1.33 13.90 12.20
CA PRO A 222 2.08 13.12 13.17
C PRO A 222 2.01 11.61 12.88
N MET A 223 3.17 11.00 12.67
CA MET A 223 3.29 9.56 12.50
C MET A 223 3.04 8.86 13.85
N VAL A 224 2.29 7.75 13.86
CA VAL A 224 2.06 6.94 15.07
C VAL A 224 3.12 5.86 15.21
N CYS A 225 3.52 5.21 14.13
CA CYS A 225 4.61 4.24 14.16
C CYS A 225 5.29 4.10 12.79
N ALA A 226 6.54 3.64 12.80
CA ALA A 226 7.24 3.19 11.61
C ALA A 226 7.62 1.72 11.76
N VAL A 227 7.43 0.92 10.72
CA VAL A 227 7.65 -0.53 10.74
C VAL A 227 8.62 -0.93 9.64
N HIS A 228 9.71 -1.58 10.01
CA HIS A 228 10.60 -2.23 9.05
C HIS A 228 9.88 -3.41 8.42
N SER A 229 9.88 -3.50 7.09
CA SER A 229 9.10 -4.55 6.41
C SER A 229 9.66 -5.97 6.55
N GLY A 230 10.84 -6.13 7.15
CA GLY A 230 11.65 -7.35 7.06
C GLY A 230 12.36 -7.50 5.71
N GLY A 231 12.56 -6.37 5.01
CA GLY A 231 13.18 -6.24 3.69
C GLY A 231 13.87 -4.89 3.53
N LYS A 232 13.56 -4.17 2.45
CA LYS A 232 14.14 -2.84 2.14
C LYS A 232 13.20 -1.67 2.47
N SER A 233 11.90 -1.91 2.56
CA SER A 233 10.90 -0.86 2.79
C SER A 233 10.65 -0.58 4.27
N ILE A 234 10.20 0.64 4.56
CA ILE A 234 9.67 1.07 5.86
C ILE A 234 8.23 1.53 5.63
N HIS A 235 7.33 1.13 6.53
CA HIS A 235 5.92 1.49 6.51
C HIS A 235 5.66 2.52 7.61
N GLY A 236 5.34 3.76 7.25
CA GLY A 236 4.91 4.79 8.20
C GLY A 236 3.40 4.78 8.35
N TRP A 237 2.91 4.70 9.59
CA TRP A 237 1.50 4.69 9.94
C TRP A 237 1.06 6.06 10.43
N TYR A 238 -0.02 6.59 9.88
CA TYR A 238 -0.54 7.92 10.19
C TYR A 238 -2.02 7.85 10.55
N PRO A 239 -2.50 8.61 11.54
CA PRO A 239 -3.93 8.67 11.87
C PRO A 239 -4.79 9.10 10.68
N ALA A 240 -5.95 8.46 10.51
CA ALA A 240 -6.93 8.79 9.49
C ALA A 240 -8.38 8.84 10.00
N HIS A 241 -8.59 8.62 11.30
CA HIS A 241 -9.90 8.76 11.95
C HIS A 241 -10.49 10.15 11.70
N GLY A 242 -11.74 10.20 11.19
CA GLY A 242 -12.43 11.47 10.90
C GLY A 242 -11.83 12.30 9.76
N VAL A 243 -10.80 11.80 9.06
CA VAL A 243 -10.18 12.50 7.94
C VAL A 243 -10.95 12.17 6.65
N THR A 244 -11.31 13.20 5.89
CA THR A 244 -11.99 13.02 4.60
C THR A 244 -11.08 12.34 3.57
N GLU A 245 -11.67 11.56 2.67
CA GLU A 245 -10.91 10.92 1.58
C GLU A 245 -10.17 11.94 0.70
N ALA A 246 -10.71 13.15 0.53
CA ALA A 246 -10.02 14.24 -0.20
C ALA A 246 -8.70 14.65 0.49
N ARG A 247 -8.71 14.82 1.82
CA ARG A 247 -7.51 15.15 2.60
C ARG A 247 -6.52 13.99 2.63
N THR A 248 -7.02 12.76 2.80
CA THR A 248 -6.20 11.55 2.74
C THR A 248 -5.52 11.42 1.37
N ARG A 249 -6.25 11.68 0.28
CA ARG A 249 -5.70 11.65 -1.08
C ARG A 249 -4.67 12.76 -1.31
N ALA A 250 -4.90 13.98 -0.83
CA ALA A 250 -3.92 15.06 -0.93
C ALA A 250 -2.59 14.72 -0.23
N PHE A 251 -2.67 14.21 1.00
CA PHE A 251 -1.49 13.72 1.74
C PHE A 251 -0.79 12.58 1.00
N HIS A 252 -1.56 11.62 0.46
CA HIS A 252 -0.98 10.52 -0.31
C HIS A 252 -0.33 10.99 -1.62
N ARG A 253 -0.86 12.01 -2.29
CA ARG A 253 -0.23 12.59 -3.49
C ARG A 253 1.15 13.15 -3.16
N LEU A 254 1.28 13.91 -2.08
CA LEU A 254 2.57 14.41 -1.59
C LEU A 254 3.52 13.24 -1.29
N ALA A 255 3.04 12.22 -0.59
CA ALA A 255 3.85 11.03 -0.31
C ALA A 255 4.34 10.33 -1.59
N VAL A 256 3.48 10.20 -2.61
CA VAL A 256 3.84 9.57 -3.89
C VAL A 256 4.83 10.43 -4.68
N SER A 257 4.72 11.77 -4.65
CA SER A 257 5.73 12.64 -5.27
C SER A 257 7.09 12.51 -4.57
N LEU A 258 7.10 12.19 -3.27
CA LEU A 258 8.32 11.87 -2.52
C LEU A 258 8.75 10.40 -2.62
N GLY A 259 8.09 9.59 -3.46
CA GLY A 259 8.53 8.24 -3.79
C GLY A 259 7.83 7.07 -3.08
N CYS A 260 6.82 7.34 -2.24
CA CYS A 260 5.99 6.28 -1.64
C CYS A 260 5.16 5.50 -2.67
N ASP A 261 4.80 4.26 -2.35
CA ASP A 261 4.01 3.40 -3.23
C ASP A 261 2.52 3.84 -3.29
N PRO A 262 1.99 4.21 -4.48
CA PRO A 262 0.59 4.62 -4.65
C PRO A 262 -0.44 3.53 -4.30
N ILE A 263 -0.06 2.25 -4.29
CA ILE A 263 -0.98 1.15 -3.98
C ILE A 263 -1.50 1.21 -2.54
N THR A 264 -0.71 1.77 -1.62
CA THR A 264 -1.08 1.87 -0.20
C THR A 264 -2.22 2.87 0.07
N HIS A 265 -2.63 3.65 -0.95
CA HIS A 265 -3.89 4.39 -0.89
C HIS A 265 -5.13 3.49 -0.82
N ASN A 266 -5.08 2.25 -1.32
CA ASN A 266 -6.22 1.33 -1.25
C ASN A 266 -6.53 0.94 0.22
N PRO A 267 -7.76 1.19 0.73
CA PRO A 267 -8.13 0.91 2.13
C PRO A 267 -7.89 -0.53 2.60
N VAL A 268 -7.96 -1.50 1.69
CA VAL A 268 -7.78 -2.94 2.01
C VAL A 268 -6.44 -3.48 1.55
N GLN A 269 -5.49 -2.61 1.25
CA GLN A 269 -4.14 -3.02 0.91
C GLN A 269 -3.49 -3.72 2.09
N TRP A 270 -2.76 -4.78 1.80
CA TRP A 270 -1.92 -5.41 2.81
C TRP A 270 -0.76 -4.50 3.18
N VAL A 271 -0.61 -4.23 4.48
CA VAL A 271 0.56 -3.57 5.04
C VAL A 271 1.26 -4.51 6.02
N ARG A 272 2.48 -4.18 6.41
CA ARG A 272 3.27 -4.97 7.37
C ARG A 272 2.65 -4.86 8.75
N LEU A 273 2.55 -6.00 9.44
CA LEU A 273 2.02 -6.08 10.79
C LEU A 273 3.12 -5.62 11.76
N PRO A 274 2.94 -4.50 12.50
CA PRO A 274 3.94 -4.03 13.45
C PRO A 274 4.28 -5.11 14.49
N GLY A 275 5.55 -5.45 14.64
CA GLY A 275 6.01 -6.52 15.54
C GLY A 275 5.81 -7.95 15.01
N GLY A 276 5.16 -8.12 13.86
CA GLY A 276 4.90 -9.42 13.22
C GLY A 276 6.15 -10.03 12.60
N THR A 277 5.99 -11.18 11.92
CA THR A 277 7.09 -11.88 11.25
C THR A 277 6.80 -12.07 9.78
N ARG A 278 7.73 -11.65 8.92
CA ARG A 278 7.62 -11.78 7.46
C ARG A 278 7.75 -13.24 7.02
N TYR A 279 6.77 -13.74 6.28
CA TYR A 279 6.84 -15.00 5.57
C TYR A 279 7.34 -14.81 4.11
N PRO A 280 8.17 -15.73 3.57
CA PRO A 280 8.76 -16.90 4.21
C PRO A 280 10.10 -16.64 4.91
N SER A 281 10.65 -15.42 4.82
CA SER A 281 12.01 -15.11 5.28
C SER A 281 12.22 -15.18 6.80
N LYS A 282 11.13 -15.23 7.58
CA LYS A 282 11.11 -15.24 9.06
C LYS A 282 11.79 -14.03 9.71
N VAL A 283 11.93 -12.93 8.98
CA VAL A 283 12.48 -11.68 9.52
C VAL A 283 11.38 -10.97 10.30
N ARG A 284 11.68 -10.56 11.54
CA ARG A 284 10.77 -9.74 12.36
C ARG A 284 10.55 -8.39 11.69
N GLN A 285 9.31 -7.93 11.68
CA GLN A 285 8.90 -6.62 11.18
C GLN A 285 9.02 -5.64 12.35
N SER A 286 10.24 -5.21 12.64
CA SER A 286 10.53 -4.40 13.83
C SER A 286 9.88 -3.03 13.76
N VAL A 287 9.36 -2.58 14.90
CA VAL A 287 8.94 -1.20 15.07
C VAL A 287 10.20 -0.34 15.22
N GLN A 288 10.30 0.71 14.42
CA GLN A 288 11.45 1.62 14.37
C GLN A 288 11.13 3.00 14.93
N TYR A 289 9.86 3.29 15.16
CA TYR A 289 9.37 4.52 15.79
C TYR A 289 8.00 4.23 16.37
N PHE A 290 7.70 4.74 17.57
CA PHE A 290 6.35 4.67 18.12
C PHE A 290 6.01 5.91 18.96
N ASN A 291 4.93 6.59 18.60
CA ASN A 291 4.42 7.77 19.26
C ASN A 291 3.01 7.50 19.83
N PRO A 292 2.89 7.12 21.11
CA PRO A 292 1.60 6.88 21.75
C PRO A 292 0.67 8.10 21.76
N ALA A 293 1.21 9.32 21.74
CA ALA A 293 0.39 10.54 21.71
C ALA A 293 -0.35 10.76 20.38
N ALA A 294 0.00 10.00 19.33
CA ALA A 294 -0.71 9.99 18.06
C ALA A 294 -1.76 8.86 17.95
N LEU A 295 -1.96 8.07 19.00
CA LEU A 295 -3.04 7.09 19.05
C LEU A 295 -4.41 7.78 19.17
N PRO A 296 -5.50 7.15 18.69
CA PRO A 296 -6.84 7.63 18.98
C PRO A 296 -7.09 7.63 20.49
N ASP A 297 -7.85 8.61 20.97
CA ASP A 297 -8.32 8.63 22.36
C ASP A 297 -9.02 7.30 22.67
N SER A 298 -8.72 6.75 23.84
CA SER A 298 -9.37 5.54 24.35
C SER A 298 -10.80 5.88 24.75
N GLY A 299 -11.70 5.92 23.77
CA GLY A 299 -13.14 6.04 23.99
C GLY A 299 -13.72 4.83 24.71
#